data_AF-A0A937TJP3-F1
#
_entry.id   AF-A0A937TJP3-F1
#
_cell.length_a   1.000
_cell.length_b   1.000
_cell.length_c   1.000
_cell.angle_alpha   90.00
_cell.angle_beta   90.00
_cell.angle_gamma   90.00
#
_symmetry.space_group_name_H-M   'P 1'
#
loop_
_entity.id
_entity.type
_entity.pdbx_description
1 polymer ?
#
loop_
_entity_poly.entity_id
_entity_poly.type
_entity_poly.pdbx_seq_one_letter_code
_entity_poly.pdbx_strand_id
1 'polypeptide(L)'
;MDKDTININPTGELRRKKNELTKYQANFIQKLNFNINPEIIERIEDEDRRKALSKYLNRSNDLPDVHRTNERRVFSPLTAMPRELRKHITYNGSTLIEVDAANSQPLLLVNELLKNEYPVEPELIEILQKGGFYEMFAETKLSRDEIKEFAFKFLFSKSINSNGIIYKKLKEKFPLFIDSFIKYMADQKSMAATLQKIESNIWIDKISTNCMNSGIDHATIHDSIVFPGNENIYKVLDIVDKAFEQNMKPELHINTLKGKPIDLQTASVLLGHNFNTWLRIASETPTPKQLFGNFFVEGETVFLFADSNVGKSLLAVQIGQSIASSVPIHEDIPVETSPQLVLYFDFEMSCKQLEKRYTGFEFSENFQRFELKRDALITDSLEDAIFKQIEHEVNTTGAKVIIIDNITYIKSKAEKTDEAAKFMRLLNQLRAKLNLSILVLTHTPKRDMKNPITENDMIGSKNLTNAADSSFTIGRSSKGVDMRYIKQTKVRLGDHLYHAGNVIDCEIGVKDNFTGFQLNGFSPEFSHLKRVTETDKRDQEFYEMKQTGSTYQEIADQFGCHVQTAKNGVNRYKNDNIEDNIPF
;
A
#
# COMPACT_ATOMS: atom_id res chain seq x y z
N MET A 1 -33.73 -21.58 51.09
CA MET A 1 -32.33 -21.70 50.62
C MET A 1 -32.45 -22.14 49.18
N ASP A 2 -32.24 -21.34 48.15
CA ASP A 2 -31.48 -20.09 48.09
C ASP A 2 -32.16 -19.04 47.22
N LYS A 3 -32.14 -17.81 47.74
CA LYS A 3 -32.18 -16.57 46.99
C LYS A 3 -30.77 -16.36 46.46
N ASP A 4 -30.61 -16.14 45.16
CA ASP A 4 -29.60 -15.24 44.57
C ASP A 4 -29.62 -15.34 43.03
N THR A 5 -30.75 -14.98 42.44
CA THR A 5 -30.74 -14.46 41.07
C THR A 5 -30.49 -12.95 41.16
N ILE A 6 -29.22 -12.57 41.02
CA ILE A 6 -28.80 -11.18 40.90
C ILE A 6 -29.44 -10.60 39.64
N ASN A 7 -30.51 -9.84 39.84
CA ASN A 7 -31.18 -9.05 38.82
C ASN A 7 -30.28 -7.83 38.49
N ILE A 8 -29.33 -8.01 37.57
CA ILE A 8 -28.48 -6.91 37.08
C ILE A 8 -29.35 -6.05 36.15
N ASN A 9 -29.83 -4.93 36.69
CA ASN A 9 -30.60 -3.94 35.97
C ASN A 9 -29.71 -3.30 34.88
N PRO A 10 -29.93 -3.54 33.57
CA PRO A 10 -29.01 -3.14 32.48
C PRO A 10 -28.76 -1.63 32.43
N THR A 11 -29.72 -0.84 32.91
CA THR A 11 -29.67 0.62 32.99
C THR A 11 -28.67 1.14 34.03
N GLY A 12 -28.41 0.38 35.10
CA GLY A 12 -27.47 0.75 36.17
C GLY A 12 -26.00 0.63 35.74
N GLU A 13 -25.67 -0.43 35.00
CA GLU A 13 -24.30 -0.69 34.54
C GLU A 13 -23.87 0.30 33.45
N LEU A 14 -24.77 0.60 32.50
CA LEU A 14 -24.57 1.63 31.48
C LEU A 14 -24.36 3.02 32.09
N ARG A 15 -25.15 3.38 33.12
CA ARG A 15 -25.01 4.66 33.82
C ARG A 15 -23.71 4.74 34.62
N ARG A 16 -23.28 3.62 35.21
CA ARG A 16 -21.99 3.50 35.91
C ARG A 16 -20.81 3.66 34.94
N LYS A 17 -20.81 2.96 33.80
CA LYS A 17 -19.78 3.08 32.75
C LYS A 17 -19.68 4.50 32.20
N LYS A 18 -20.82 5.17 31.95
CA LYS A 18 -20.84 6.59 31.53
C LYS A 18 -20.17 7.51 32.55
N ASN A 19 -20.43 7.31 33.84
CA ASN A 19 -19.81 8.09 34.92
C ASN A 19 -18.31 7.77 35.11
N GLU A 20 -17.90 6.53 34.87
CA GLU A 20 -16.49 6.13 34.88
C GLU A 20 -15.71 6.83 33.75
N LEU A 21 -16.28 6.91 32.55
CA LEU A 21 -15.65 7.58 31.40
C LEU A 21 -15.45 9.08 31.64
N THR A 22 -16.47 9.80 32.13
CA THR A 22 -16.32 11.24 32.41
C THR A 22 -15.34 11.49 33.55
N LYS A 23 -15.33 10.62 34.57
CA LYS A 23 -14.32 10.67 35.65
C LYS A 23 -12.91 10.39 35.12
N TYR A 24 -12.75 9.46 34.18
CA TYR A 24 -11.48 9.16 33.54
C TYR A 24 -10.95 10.37 32.77
N GLN A 25 -11.79 10.99 31.93
CA GLN A 25 -11.44 12.24 31.26
C GLN A 25 -11.13 13.37 32.25
N ALA A 26 -11.86 13.48 33.36
CA ALA A 26 -11.59 14.47 34.41
C ALA A 26 -10.20 14.29 35.04
N ASN A 27 -9.83 13.04 35.36
CA ASN A 27 -8.51 12.70 35.87
C ASN A 27 -7.40 13.07 34.87
N PHE A 28 -7.60 12.79 33.59
CA PHE A 28 -6.64 13.19 32.55
C PHE A 28 -6.52 14.71 32.45
N ILE A 29 -7.65 15.42 32.35
CA ILE A 29 -7.67 16.89 32.26
C ILE A 29 -6.99 17.53 33.47
N GLN A 30 -7.17 16.97 34.67
CA GLN A 30 -6.51 17.46 35.88
C GLN A 30 -4.98 17.51 35.75
N LYS A 31 -4.37 16.54 35.04
CA LYS A 31 -2.91 16.44 34.81
C LYS A 31 -2.38 17.45 33.77
N LEU A 32 -3.26 18.16 33.07
CA LEU A 32 -2.86 19.11 32.02
C LEU A 32 -2.43 20.45 32.62
N ASN A 33 -1.35 21.00 32.06
CA ASN A 33 -0.81 22.31 32.39
C ASN A 33 -1.30 23.37 31.40
N PHE A 34 -1.76 24.50 31.92
CA PHE A 34 -2.34 25.60 31.16
C PHE A 34 -1.44 26.82 31.32
N ASN A 35 -0.64 27.11 30.29
CA ASN A 35 0.19 28.30 30.28
C ASN A 35 -0.53 29.44 29.53
N ILE A 36 -1.63 29.92 30.12
CA ILE A 36 -2.53 30.91 29.50
C ILE A 36 -2.45 32.20 30.33
N ASN A 37 -2.27 33.35 29.68
CA ASN A 37 -2.37 34.66 30.33
C ASN A 37 -3.83 34.90 30.80
N PRO A 38 -4.07 35.18 32.10
CA PRO A 38 -5.42 35.46 32.63
C PRO A 38 -6.21 36.52 31.86
N GLU A 39 -5.54 37.54 31.31
CA GLU A 39 -6.17 38.62 30.52
C GLU A 39 -6.89 38.12 29.26
N ILE A 40 -6.51 36.95 28.74
CA ILE A 40 -7.14 36.37 27.55
C ILE A 40 -8.50 35.75 27.88
N ILE A 41 -8.71 35.32 29.12
CA ILE A 41 -9.98 34.73 29.58
C ILE A 41 -11.07 35.80 29.63
N GLU A 42 -10.73 37.01 30.03
CA GLU A 42 -11.66 38.14 30.09
C GLU A 42 -12.24 38.51 28.72
N ARG A 43 -11.55 38.14 27.63
CA ARG A 43 -11.99 38.37 26.24
C ARG A 43 -12.95 37.31 25.69
N ILE A 44 -13.23 36.24 26.44
CA ILE A 44 -14.22 35.23 26.03
C ILE A 44 -15.61 35.84 26.20
N GLU A 45 -16.38 36.04 25.13
CA GLU A 45 -17.71 36.70 25.18
C GLU A 45 -18.77 35.86 25.91
N ASP A 46 -18.74 34.54 25.74
CA ASP A 46 -19.67 33.58 26.36
C ASP A 46 -19.41 33.47 27.88
N GLU A 47 -20.35 33.95 28.68
CA GLU A 47 -20.22 34.04 30.14
C GLU A 47 -20.12 32.67 30.82
N ASP A 48 -20.83 31.66 30.32
CA ASP A 48 -20.81 30.30 30.87
C ASP A 48 -19.46 29.63 30.60
N ARG A 49 -18.92 29.78 29.38
CA ARG A 49 -17.57 29.31 29.03
C ARG A 49 -16.51 30.02 29.86
N ARG A 50 -16.64 31.35 30.05
CA ARG A 50 -15.73 32.15 30.86
C ARG A 50 -15.71 31.66 32.31
N LYS A 51 -16.89 31.50 32.93
CA LYS A 51 -17.02 30.99 34.30
C LYS A 51 -16.43 29.59 34.47
N ALA A 52 -16.70 28.69 33.53
CA ALA A 52 -16.16 27.33 33.56
C ALA A 52 -14.63 27.32 33.50
N LEU A 53 -14.05 28.14 32.61
CA LEU A 53 -12.60 28.22 32.44
C LEU A 53 -11.92 28.88 33.65
N SER A 54 -12.48 29.96 34.19
CA SER A 54 -11.97 30.63 35.39
C SER A 54 -11.99 29.70 36.61
N LYS A 55 -13.10 28.96 36.82
CA LYS A 55 -13.20 27.97 37.89
C LYS A 55 -12.12 26.89 37.77
N TYR A 56 -11.86 26.44 36.55
CA TYR A 56 -10.84 25.43 36.29
C TYR A 56 -9.43 25.94 36.56
N LEU A 57 -9.08 27.16 36.14
CA LEU A 57 -7.74 27.71 36.35
C LEU A 57 -7.45 28.07 37.81
N ASN A 58 -8.48 28.41 38.57
CA ASN A 58 -8.37 28.73 40.01
C ASN A 58 -8.53 27.50 40.93
N ARG A 59 -8.52 26.27 40.39
CA ARG A 59 -8.77 25.07 41.18
C ARG A 59 -7.61 24.75 42.13
N SER A 60 -7.90 24.49 43.40
CA SER A 60 -6.93 24.04 44.41
C SER A 60 -6.91 22.51 44.50
N ASN A 61 -6.52 21.84 43.41
CA ASN A 61 -6.48 20.37 43.24
C ASN A 61 -7.81 19.62 43.07
N ASP A 62 -8.95 20.30 42.97
CA ASP A 62 -10.23 19.62 42.67
C ASP A 62 -10.23 19.01 41.27
N LEU A 63 -11.00 17.93 41.11
CA LEU A 63 -11.26 17.35 39.78
C LEU A 63 -12.05 18.35 38.94
N PRO A 64 -11.68 18.54 37.64
CA PRO A 64 -12.47 19.36 36.75
C PRO A 64 -13.87 18.81 36.56
N ASP A 65 -14.82 19.71 36.38
CA ASP A 65 -16.20 19.35 36.05
C ASP A 65 -16.26 18.78 34.63
N VAL A 66 -16.49 17.47 34.54
CA VAL A 66 -16.69 16.75 33.29
C VAL A 66 -17.96 15.92 33.41
N HIS A 67 -18.95 16.22 32.58
CA HIS A 67 -20.25 15.56 32.62
C HIS A 67 -20.90 15.51 31.23
N ARG A 68 -21.87 14.63 31.04
CA ARG A 68 -22.66 14.61 29.80
C ARG A 68 -23.83 15.59 29.86
N THR A 69 -23.97 16.40 28.82
CA THR A 69 -25.15 17.26 28.60
C THR A 69 -26.16 16.54 27.72
N ASN A 70 -27.40 16.39 28.22
CA ASN A 70 -28.49 15.66 27.55
C ASN A 70 -28.11 14.26 27.03
N GLU A 71 -27.16 13.60 27.71
CA GLU A 71 -26.53 12.33 27.31
C GLU A 71 -25.78 12.33 25.96
N ARG A 72 -25.66 13.48 25.28
CA ARG A 72 -25.06 13.59 23.94
C ARG A 72 -23.64 14.14 23.99
N ARG A 73 -23.42 15.34 24.52
CA ARG A 73 -22.08 15.95 24.50
C ARG A 73 -21.38 15.80 25.84
N VAL A 74 -20.07 15.61 25.82
CA VAL A 74 -19.26 15.79 27.03
C VAL A 74 -18.98 17.28 27.17
N PHE A 75 -19.39 17.84 28.31
CA PHE A 75 -18.91 19.13 28.76
C PHE A 75 -17.61 18.91 29.54
N SER A 76 -16.60 19.73 29.27
CA SER A 76 -15.31 19.76 29.96
C SER A 76 -14.64 21.12 29.77
N PRO A 77 -13.63 21.47 30.60
CA PRO A 77 -12.84 22.69 30.38
C PRO A 77 -12.22 22.79 28.99
N LEU A 78 -11.85 21.65 28.37
CA LEU A 78 -11.30 21.62 27.01
C LEU A 78 -12.34 21.98 25.94
N THR A 79 -13.56 21.45 26.07
CA THR A 79 -14.67 21.77 25.14
C THR A 79 -15.16 23.21 25.28
N ALA A 80 -15.15 23.76 26.50
CA ALA A 80 -15.51 25.15 26.75
C ALA A 80 -14.44 26.14 26.27
N MET A 81 -13.18 25.70 26.15
CA MET A 81 -12.06 26.54 25.76
C MET A 81 -12.09 26.91 24.26
N PRO A 82 -11.92 28.20 23.91
CA PRO A 82 -11.71 28.61 22.52
C PRO A 82 -10.52 27.90 21.87
N ARG A 83 -10.64 27.55 20.59
CA ARG A 83 -9.61 26.81 19.84
C ARG A 83 -8.22 27.47 19.93
N GLU A 84 -8.18 28.79 19.88
CA GLU A 84 -6.93 29.56 19.98
C GLU A 84 -6.21 29.41 21.31
N LEU A 85 -6.89 29.06 22.40
CA LEU A 85 -6.27 28.90 23.71
C LEU A 85 -5.78 27.47 23.93
N ARG A 86 -6.35 26.49 23.21
CA ARG A 86 -5.97 25.08 23.32
C ARG A 86 -4.51 24.83 22.95
N LYS A 87 -3.92 25.67 22.09
CA LYS A 87 -2.49 25.62 21.70
C LYS A 87 -1.50 25.81 22.86
N HIS A 88 -1.97 26.34 23.99
CA HIS A 88 -1.18 26.59 25.20
C HIS A 88 -1.29 25.46 26.24
N ILE A 89 -2.02 24.40 25.92
CA ILE A 89 -2.18 23.24 26.80
C ILE A 89 -1.01 22.28 26.58
N THR A 90 -0.45 21.81 27.70
CA THR A 90 0.63 20.82 27.69
C THR A 90 0.40 19.72 28.70
N TYR A 91 1.00 18.55 28.45
CA TYR A 91 1.10 17.43 29.38
C TYR A 91 2.58 17.12 29.56
N ASN A 92 3.08 17.18 30.81
CA ASN A 92 4.50 17.02 31.11
C ASN A 92 5.44 17.89 30.23
N GLY A 93 5.01 19.11 29.87
CA GLY A 93 5.77 20.04 29.04
C GLY A 93 5.66 19.82 27.51
N SER A 94 5.04 18.73 27.06
CA SER A 94 4.79 18.45 25.65
C SER A 94 3.38 18.87 25.22
N THR A 95 3.20 19.22 23.95
CA THR A 95 1.87 19.50 23.38
C THR A 95 1.09 18.19 23.20
N LEU A 96 -0.23 18.27 23.26
CA LEU A 96 -1.11 17.13 22.99
C LEU A 96 -1.29 16.91 21.50
N ILE A 97 -1.68 15.69 21.15
CA ILE A 97 -2.09 15.27 19.82
C ILE A 97 -3.61 15.32 19.75
N GLU A 98 -4.14 15.79 18.64
CA GLU A 98 -5.55 15.83 18.28
C GLU A 98 -5.75 15.02 17.00
N VAL A 99 -6.63 14.02 17.06
CA VAL A 99 -7.15 13.30 15.89
C VAL A 99 -8.57 13.81 15.66
N ASP A 100 -8.77 14.50 14.55
CA ASP A 100 -10.00 15.22 14.18
C ASP A 100 -10.56 14.67 12.87
N ALA A 101 -11.87 14.42 12.79
CA ALA A 101 -12.48 13.96 11.55
C ALA A 101 -12.87 15.13 10.63
N ALA A 102 -12.30 15.13 9.42
CA ALA A 102 -12.76 16.02 8.36
C ALA A 102 -14.22 15.69 7.98
N ASN A 103 -15.00 16.73 7.68
CA ASN A 103 -16.40 16.62 7.22
C ASN A 103 -17.31 15.76 8.09
N SER A 104 -17.02 15.66 9.40
CA SER A 104 -17.74 14.80 10.34
C SER A 104 -19.26 14.90 10.18
N GLN A 105 -19.85 16.10 10.22
CA GLN A 105 -21.31 16.26 10.16
C GLN A 105 -21.95 15.83 8.82
N PRO A 106 -21.52 16.33 7.64
CA PRO A 106 -21.99 15.81 6.36
C PRO A 106 -21.81 14.30 6.18
N LEU A 107 -20.67 13.75 6.62
CA LEU A 107 -20.38 12.31 6.51
C LEU A 107 -21.34 11.47 7.37
N LEU A 108 -21.57 11.90 8.62
CA LEU A 108 -22.52 11.23 9.51
C LEU A 108 -23.95 11.25 8.97
N LEU A 109 -24.35 12.35 8.33
CA LEU A 109 -25.65 12.44 7.67
C LEU A 109 -25.77 11.43 6.52
N VAL A 110 -24.80 11.40 5.60
CA VAL A 110 -24.84 10.46 4.48
C VAL A 110 -24.81 9.01 4.95
N ASN A 111 -24.01 8.69 5.96
CA ASN A 111 -23.99 7.35 6.56
C ASN A 111 -25.37 6.98 7.14
N GLU A 112 -26.02 7.91 7.84
CA GLU A 112 -27.35 7.69 8.39
C GLU A 112 -28.41 7.51 7.29
N LEU A 113 -28.33 8.27 6.19
CA LEU A 113 -29.23 8.08 5.04
C LEU A 113 -29.08 6.68 4.44
N LEU A 114 -27.84 6.24 4.17
CA LEU A 114 -27.58 4.93 3.59
C LEU A 114 -28.04 3.78 4.50
N LYS A 115 -27.86 3.91 5.82
CA LYS A 115 -28.36 2.94 6.81
C LYS A 115 -29.88 2.78 6.80
N ASN A 116 -30.59 3.86 6.47
CA ASN A 116 -32.04 3.86 6.36
C ASN A 116 -32.50 3.69 4.90
N GLU A 117 -31.64 3.11 4.04
CA GLU A 117 -31.93 2.75 2.65
C GLU A 117 -32.29 3.94 1.74
N TYR A 118 -31.88 5.16 2.11
CA TYR A 118 -32.00 6.33 1.26
C TYR A 118 -30.81 6.44 0.30
N PRO A 119 -31.04 6.53 -1.03
CA PRO A 119 -29.96 6.56 -2.01
C PRO A 119 -29.18 7.87 -1.96
N VAL A 120 -27.87 7.77 -2.17
CA VAL A 120 -26.94 8.89 -2.28
C VAL A 120 -25.97 8.62 -3.42
N GLU A 121 -25.57 9.65 -4.15
CA GLU A 121 -24.60 9.55 -5.24
C GLU A 121 -23.23 9.03 -4.73
N PRO A 122 -22.63 8.02 -5.38
CA PRO A 122 -21.29 7.52 -5.02
C PRO A 122 -20.22 8.61 -5.02
N GLU A 123 -20.30 9.58 -5.94
CA GLU A 123 -19.38 10.72 -6.02
C GLU A 123 -19.39 11.55 -4.73
N LEU A 124 -20.57 11.78 -4.13
CA LEU A 124 -20.67 12.54 -2.88
C LEU A 124 -20.03 11.77 -1.72
N ILE A 125 -20.20 10.45 -1.68
CA ILE A 125 -19.58 9.57 -0.67
C ILE A 125 -18.06 9.67 -0.76
N GLU A 126 -17.49 9.57 -1.97
CA GLU A 126 -16.06 9.67 -2.20
C GLU A 126 -15.51 11.05 -1.77
N ILE A 127 -16.19 12.14 -2.13
CA ILE A 127 -15.76 13.49 -1.74
C ILE A 127 -15.78 13.66 -0.20
N LEU A 128 -16.80 13.11 0.47
CA LEU A 128 -16.91 13.18 1.92
C LEU A 128 -15.82 12.40 2.63
N GLN A 129 -15.50 11.19 2.14
CA GLN A 129 -14.43 10.34 2.67
C GLN A 129 -13.04 10.97 2.48
N LYS A 130 -12.84 11.75 1.41
CA LYS A 130 -11.60 12.49 1.10
C LYS A 130 -11.57 13.93 1.63
N GLY A 131 -12.41 14.27 2.61
CA GLY A 131 -12.34 15.59 3.25
C GLY A 131 -12.74 16.78 2.36
N GLY A 132 -13.21 16.57 1.13
CA GLY A 132 -13.38 17.61 0.11
C GLY A 132 -14.73 18.34 0.04
N PHE A 133 -15.65 18.12 1.00
CA PHE A 133 -17.02 18.66 0.93
C PHE A 133 -17.07 20.19 0.82
N TYR A 134 -16.27 20.90 1.60
CA TYR A 134 -16.31 22.37 1.62
C TYR A 134 -15.64 22.98 0.38
N GLU A 135 -14.67 22.29 -0.18
CA GLU A 135 -13.88 22.67 -1.35
C GLU A 135 -14.74 22.67 -2.64
N MET A 136 -15.83 21.90 -2.67
CA MET A 136 -16.84 21.94 -3.76
C MET A 136 -17.50 23.32 -3.91
N PHE A 137 -17.43 24.15 -2.88
CA PHE A 137 -17.98 25.50 -2.86
C PHE A 137 -16.91 26.58 -3.09
N ALA A 138 -15.65 26.20 -3.39
CA ALA A 138 -14.52 27.14 -3.53
C ALA A 138 -14.68 28.18 -4.67
N GLU A 139 -15.46 27.87 -5.70
CA GLU A 139 -15.77 28.81 -6.79
C GLU A 139 -16.68 29.97 -6.35
N THR A 140 -17.23 29.90 -5.13
CA THR A 140 -18.00 31.01 -4.56
C THR A 140 -17.04 32.08 -4.03
N LYS A 141 -17.47 33.35 -4.00
CA LYS A 141 -16.67 34.44 -3.38
C LYS A 141 -16.59 34.36 -1.85
N LEU A 142 -17.01 33.23 -1.26
CA LEU A 142 -17.12 33.03 0.19
C LEU A 142 -15.88 32.31 0.72
N SER A 143 -15.49 32.66 1.95
CA SER A 143 -14.46 31.95 2.69
C SER A 143 -14.94 30.56 3.14
N ARG A 144 -13.99 29.67 3.45
CA ARG A 144 -14.29 28.33 3.96
C ARG A 144 -15.12 28.36 5.25
N ASP A 145 -14.86 29.33 6.13
CA ASP A 145 -15.59 29.47 7.39
C ASP A 145 -17.04 29.93 7.15
N GLU A 146 -17.28 30.83 6.21
CA GLU A 146 -18.64 31.22 5.79
C GLU A 146 -19.39 30.04 5.16
N ILE A 147 -18.74 29.27 4.27
CA ILE A 147 -19.32 28.06 3.69
C ILE A 147 -19.69 27.07 4.79
N LYS A 148 -18.80 26.87 5.78
CA LYS A 148 -19.06 26.00 6.93
C LYS A 148 -20.27 26.48 7.73
N GLU A 149 -20.40 27.77 7.98
CA GLU A 149 -21.57 28.33 8.66
C GLU A 149 -22.87 28.08 7.88
N PHE A 150 -22.87 28.31 6.57
CA PHE A 150 -24.04 28.05 5.72
C PHE A 150 -24.37 26.55 5.64
N ALA A 151 -23.36 25.68 5.57
CA ALA A 151 -23.55 24.24 5.58
C ALA A 151 -24.15 23.76 6.91
N PHE A 152 -23.68 24.28 8.04
CA PHE A 152 -24.26 23.97 9.35
C PHE A 152 -25.72 24.45 9.43
N LYS A 153 -26.01 25.66 8.95
CA LYS A 153 -27.39 26.16 8.85
C LYS A 153 -28.27 25.25 7.99
N PHE A 154 -27.73 24.68 6.91
CA PHE A 154 -28.44 23.75 6.04
C PHE A 154 -28.67 22.37 6.69
N LEU A 155 -27.65 21.79 7.33
CA LEU A 155 -27.72 20.45 7.93
C LEU A 155 -28.59 20.41 9.20
N PHE A 156 -28.61 21.51 9.96
CA PHE A 156 -29.27 21.57 11.27
C PHE A 156 -30.59 22.33 11.29
N SER A 157 -31.04 22.89 10.15
CA SER A 157 -32.32 23.58 10.11
C SER A 157 -33.50 22.63 10.26
N LYS A 158 -34.63 23.16 10.75
CA LYS A 158 -35.91 22.43 10.78
C LYS A 158 -36.57 22.34 9.40
N SER A 159 -36.17 23.21 8.48
CA SER A 159 -36.66 23.27 7.11
C SER A 159 -35.54 23.72 6.18
N ILE A 160 -35.55 23.20 4.95
CA ILE A 160 -34.52 23.54 3.97
C ILE A 160 -34.86 24.88 3.30
N ASN A 161 -33.90 25.80 3.33
CA ASN A 161 -33.97 27.02 2.54
C ASN A 161 -33.55 26.73 1.09
N SER A 162 -34.52 26.53 0.21
CA SER A 162 -34.28 26.25 -1.21
C SER A 162 -33.60 27.39 -1.98
N ASN A 163 -33.59 28.60 -1.42
CA ASN A 163 -32.88 29.73 -2.00
C ASN A 163 -31.40 29.81 -1.58
N GLY A 164 -30.99 29.00 -0.59
CA GLY A 164 -29.63 28.98 -0.04
C GLY A 164 -28.59 28.44 -1.02
N ILE A 165 -27.38 28.99 -0.96
CA ILE A 165 -26.28 28.62 -1.87
C ILE A 165 -25.89 27.14 -1.75
N ILE A 166 -25.86 26.61 -0.51
CA ILE A 166 -25.54 25.22 -0.24
C ILE A 166 -26.56 24.29 -0.89
N TYR A 167 -27.85 24.56 -0.68
CA TYR A 167 -28.93 23.79 -1.29
C TYR A 167 -28.86 23.81 -2.81
N LYS A 168 -28.68 24.98 -3.42
CA LYS A 168 -28.66 25.11 -4.89
C LYS A 168 -27.54 24.29 -5.52
N LYS A 169 -26.31 24.45 -5.03
CA LYS A 169 -25.14 23.69 -5.52
C LYS A 169 -25.31 22.18 -5.30
N LEU A 170 -25.79 21.77 -4.11
CA LEU A 170 -26.01 20.35 -3.84
C LEU A 170 -27.18 19.78 -4.64
N LYS A 171 -28.25 20.53 -4.90
CA LYS A 171 -29.39 20.05 -5.70
C LYS A 171 -29.02 19.91 -7.17
N GLU A 172 -28.17 20.79 -7.68
CA GLU A 172 -27.65 20.74 -9.05
C GLU A 172 -26.75 19.51 -9.26
N LYS A 173 -25.82 19.26 -8.32
CA LYS A 173 -24.81 18.21 -8.48
C LYS A 173 -25.20 16.85 -7.86
N PHE A 174 -25.96 16.85 -6.77
CA PHE A 174 -26.38 15.67 -6.01
C PHE A 174 -27.89 15.68 -5.70
N PRO A 175 -28.74 15.63 -6.74
CA PRO A 175 -30.19 15.67 -6.57
C PRO A 175 -30.76 14.50 -5.74
N LEU A 176 -30.17 13.30 -5.82
CA LEU A 176 -30.61 12.13 -5.04
C LEU A 176 -30.34 12.36 -3.56
N PHE A 177 -29.14 12.82 -3.19
CA PHE A 177 -28.82 13.20 -1.81
C PHE A 177 -29.83 14.20 -1.25
N ILE A 178 -30.15 15.26 -1.99
CA ILE A 178 -31.10 16.28 -1.51
C ILE A 178 -32.50 15.71 -1.31
N ASP A 179 -32.99 14.89 -2.25
CA ASP A 179 -34.31 14.30 -2.14
C ASP A 179 -34.39 13.30 -0.99
N SER A 180 -33.34 12.49 -0.81
CA SER A 180 -33.15 11.59 0.33
C SER A 180 -33.10 12.34 1.65
N PHE A 181 -32.34 13.44 1.72
CA PHE A 181 -32.21 14.25 2.93
C PHE A 181 -33.54 14.91 3.31
N ILE A 182 -34.28 15.48 2.36
CA ILE A 182 -35.61 16.06 2.62
C ILE A 182 -36.58 15.02 3.16
N LYS A 183 -36.63 13.83 2.54
CA LYS A 183 -37.50 12.74 2.99
C LYS A 183 -37.13 12.29 4.40
N TYR A 184 -35.86 12.00 4.65
CA TYR A 184 -35.40 11.60 5.96
C TYR A 184 -35.67 12.67 7.02
N MET A 185 -35.40 13.95 6.70
CA MET A 185 -35.63 15.07 7.63
C MET A 185 -37.09 15.21 8.03
N ALA A 186 -38.05 14.91 7.15
CA ALA A 186 -39.48 14.98 7.45
C ALA A 186 -39.88 14.02 8.59
N ASP A 187 -39.18 12.90 8.73
CA ASP A 187 -39.42 11.89 9.76
C ASP A 187 -38.69 12.18 11.09
N GLN A 188 -37.80 13.18 11.11
CA GLN A 188 -36.97 13.50 12.27
C GLN A 188 -37.55 14.65 13.10
N LYS A 189 -37.66 14.46 14.42
CA LYS A 189 -38.05 15.54 15.36
C LYS A 189 -37.04 16.70 15.37
N SER A 190 -35.74 16.39 15.19
CA SER A 190 -34.66 17.37 15.12
C SER A 190 -33.41 16.73 14.52
N MET A 191 -33.01 17.18 13.33
CA MET A 191 -31.76 16.73 12.70
C MET A 191 -30.54 17.02 13.57
N ALA A 192 -30.51 18.19 14.22
CA ALA A 192 -29.45 18.53 15.17
C ALA A 192 -29.36 17.52 16.33
N ALA A 193 -30.50 17.10 16.89
CA ALA A 193 -30.51 16.09 17.93
C ALA A 193 -30.02 14.72 17.45
N THR A 194 -30.44 14.32 16.24
CA THR A 194 -30.09 13.04 15.63
C THR A 194 -28.58 12.97 15.34
N LEU A 195 -28.04 13.95 14.62
CA LEU A 195 -26.61 13.98 14.27
C LEU A 195 -25.72 14.09 15.52
N GLN A 196 -26.09 14.90 16.51
CA GLN A 196 -25.35 14.97 17.78
C GLN A 196 -25.35 13.64 18.54
N LYS A 197 -26.42 12.85 18.44
CA LYS A 197 -26.49 11.52 19.07
C LYS A 197 -25.58 10.53 18.34
N ILE A 198 -25.56 10.57 17.01
CA ILE A 198 -24.66 9.72 16.20
C ILE A 198 -23.20 10.07 16.49
N GLU A 199 -22.86 11.36 16.49
CA GLU A 199 -21.52 11.87 16.83
C GLU A 199 -21.11 11.39 18.23
N SER A 200 -21.98 11.53 19.23
CA SER A 200 -21.76 11.06 20.60
C SER A 200 -21.48 9.56 20.68
N ASN A 201 -22.30 8.76 20.00
CA ASN A 201 -22.16 7.32 19.98
C ASN A 201 -20.78 6.90 19.43
N ILE A 202 -20.26 7.61 18.44
CA ILE A 202 -18.96 7.31 17.83
C ILE A 202 -17.83 7.82 18.72
N TRP A 203 -17.76 9.13 18.97
CA TRP A 203 -16.60 9.74 19.62
C TRP A 203 -16.51 9.44 21.11
N ILE A 204 -17.66 9.30 21.78
CA ILE A 204 -17.70 9.12 23.22
C ILE A 204 -17.97 7.66 23.56
N ASP A 205 -19.08 7.09 23.11
CA ASP A 205 -19.46 5.73 23.53
C ASP A 205 -18.55 4.64 22.95
N LYS A 206 -18.07 4.79 21.70
CA LYS A 206 -17.12 3.86 21.08
C LYS A 206 -15.66 4.28 21.30
N ILE A 207 -15.22 5.42 20.75
CA ILE A 207 -13.81 5.80 20.69
C ILE A 207 -13.25 6.07 22.10
N SER A 208 -13.84 7.01 22.84
CA SER A 208 -13.35 7.36 24.18
C SER A 208 -13.39 6.17 25.15
N THR A 209 -14.46 5.37 25.13
CA THR A 209 -14.54 4.14 25.94
C THR A 209 -13.42 3.15 25.61
N ASN A 210 -13.13 2.90 24.33
CA ASN A 210 -12.07 1.99 23.93
C ASN A 210 -10.67 2.51 24.26
N CYS A 211 -10.46 3.84 24.17
CA CYS A 211 -9.23 4.47 24.63
C CYS A 211 -9.04 4.32 26.15
N MET A 212 -10.12 4.49 26.94
CA MET A 212 -10.11 4.26 28.40
C MET A 212 -9.75 2.81 28.73
N ASN A 213 -10.44 1.84 28.11
CA ASN A 213 -10.17 0.41 28.31
C ASN A 213 -8.73 0.03 27.89
N SER A 214 -8.15 0.81 26.98
CA SER A 214 -6.78 0.66 26.49
C SER A 214 -5.72 1.33 27.36
N GLY A 215 -6.11 2.00 28.45
CA GLY A 215 -5.22 2.74 29.35
C GLY A 215 -4.63 4.02 28.75
N ILE A 216 -5.25 4.57 27.70
CA ILE A 216 -4.77 5.79 27.04
C ILE A 216 -5.36 6.99 27.76
N ASP A 217 -4.51 7.83 28.36
CA ASP A 217 -4.91 9.13 28.91
C ASP A 217 -5.48 9.99 27.76
N HIS A 218 -6.74 10.43 27.83
CA HIS A 218 -7.37 11.18 26.73
C HIS A 218 -8.59 12.00 27.18
N ALA A 219 -9.02 12.93 26.32
CA ALA A 219 -10.30 13.63 26.41
C ALA A 219 -10.91 13.83 25.01
N THR A 220 -12.23 13.93 24.93
CA THR A 220 -12.93 14.21 23.66
C THR A 220 -13.21 15.70 23.50
N ILE A 221 -13.11 16.21 22.28
CA ILE A 221 -13.54 17.56 21.91
C ILE A 221 -14.46 17.45 20.68
N HIS A 222 -15.76 17.29 20.91
CA HIS A 222 -16.74 17.09 19.83
C HIS A 222 -16.37 15.90 18.93
N ASP A 223 -16.03 16.19 17.68
CA ASP A 223 -15.59 15.28 16.62
C ASP A 223 -14.08 15.05 16.58
N SER A 224 -13.40 15.30 17.70
CA SER A 224 -11.99 14.98 17.88
C SER A 224 -11.70 14.30 19.22
N ILE A 225 -10.56 13.63 19.28
CA ILE A 225 -9.97 13.08 20.51
C ILE A 225 -8.57 13.64 20.72
N VAL A 226 -8.27 14.05 21.96
CA VAL A 226 -6.97 14.57 22.36
C VAL A 226 -6.29 13.68 23.39
N PHE A 227 -4.99 13.45 23.23
CA PHE A 227 -4.20 12.56 24.08
C PHE A 227 -2.71 12.96 24.07
N PRO A 228 -1.92 12.57 25.09
CA PRO A 228 -0.48 12.81 25.13
C PRO A 228 0.30 11.67 24.46
N GLY A 229 1.52 11.97 24.03
CA GLY A 229 2.50 10.98 23.60
C GLY A 229 2.28 10.47 22.17
N ASN A 230 3.36 10.44 21.38
CA ASN A 230 3.32 9.95 20.00
C ASN A 230 3.13 8.42 19.93
N GLU A 231 3.46 7.71 21.01
CA GLU A 231 3.38 6.26 21.11
C GLU A 231 1.95 5.71 20.99
N ASN A 232 0.93 6.52 21.31
CA ASN A 232 -0.47 6.10 21.29
C ASN A 232 -1.16 6.38 19.95
N ILE A 233 -0.53 7.11 19.03
CA ILE A 233 -1.20 7.59 17.79
C ILE A 233 -1.83 6.44 17.02
N TYR A 234 -1.06 5.42 16.65
CA TYR A 234 -1.58 4.29 15.87
C TYR A 234 -2.67 3.50 16.59
N LYS A 235 -2.56 3.36 17.91
CA LYS A 235 -3.59 2.69 18.72
C LYS A 235 -4.89 3.50 18.74
N VAL A 236 -4.80 4.83 18.83
CA VAL A 236 -5.98 5.70 18.73
C VAL A 236 -6.55 5.66 17.31
N LEU A 237 -5.73 5.69 16.27
CA LEU A 237 -6.20 5.58 14.88
C LEU A 237 -6.93 4.26 14.62
N ASP A 238 -6.41 3.12 15.10
CA ASP A 238 -7.10 1.82 15.02
C ASP A 238 -8.44 1.83 15.76
N ILE A 239 -8.51 2.46 16.94
CA ILE A 239 -9.76 2.61 17.69
C ILE A 239 -10.77 3.48 16.93
N VAL A 240 -10.31 4.58 16.33
CA VAL A 240 -11.14 5.46 15.49
C VAL A 240 -11.65 4.68 14.28
N ASP A 241 -10.76 4.01 13.54
CA ASP A 241 -11.08 3.21 12.37
C ASP A 241 -12.10 2.11 12.65
N LYS A 242 -12.03 1.46 13.82
CA LYS A 242 -13.01 0.44 14.24
C LYS A 242 -14.36 1.03 14.67
N ALA A 243 -14.37 2.29 15.12
CA ALA A 243 -15.59 2.94 15.58
C ALA A 243 -16.48 3.42 14.42
N PHE A 244 -15.84 3.85 13.33
CA PHE A 244 -16.49 4.14 12.05
C PHE A 244 -16.76 2.82 11.32
N GLU A 245 -18.03 2.51 11.03
CA GLU A 245 -18.44 1.23 10.42
C GLU A 245 -17.81 1.04 9.01
N GLN A 246 -17.65 -0.23 8.59
CA GLN A 246 -16.74 -0.67 7.51
C GLN A 246 -16.82 0.11 6.17
N ASN A 247 -17.92 0.81 5.87
CA ASN A 247 -18.16 1.39 4.55
C ASN A 247 -18.00 2.92 4.46
N MET A 248 -17.90 3.66 5.57
CA MET A 248 -17.77 5.12 5.53
C MET A 248 -16.81 5.66 6.60
N LYS A 249 -15.56 5.90 6.18
CA LYS A 249 -14.49 6.44 7.04
C LYS A 249 -14.23 7.92 6.71
N PRO A 250 -14.07 8.79 7.73
CA PRO A 250 -13.62 10.15 7.49
C PRO A 250 -12.14 10.19 7.14
N GLU A 251 -11.72 11.20 6.39
CA GLU A 251 -10.34 11.64 6.42
C GLU A 251 -10.02 12.19 7.82
N LEU A 252 -8.89 11.75 8.39
CA LEU A 252 -8.47 12.16 9.73
C LEU A 252 -7.34 13.18 9.64
N HIS A 253 -7.56 14.34 10.24
CA HIS A 253 -6.51 15.32 10.46
C HIS A 253 -5.81 15.04 11.79
N ILE A 254 -4.51 14.75 11.73
CA ILE A 254 -3.69 14.47 12.90
C ILE A 254 -2.75 15.63 13.13
N ASN A 255 -3.05 16.42 14.15
CA ASN A 255 -2.30 17.63 14.46
C ASN A 255 -1.89 17.63 15.93
N THR A 256 -0.83 18.34 16.26
CA THR A 256 -0.65 18.82 17.62
C THR A 256 -1.69 19.91 17.93
N LEU A 257 -2.04 20.13 19.21
CA LEU A 257 -2.91 21.26 19.58
C LEU A 257 -2.31 22.63 19.20
N LYS A 258 -1.01 22.70 18.91
CA LYS A 258 -0.35 23.88 18.34
C LYS A 258 -0.61 24.09 16.84
N GLY A 259 -1.37 23.20 16.20
CA GLY A 259 -1.70 23.25 14.77
C GLY A 259 -0.59 22.73 13.86
N LYS A 260 0.45 22.08 14.38
CA LYS A 260 1.45 21.41 13.54
C LYS A 260 0.93 20.02 13.13
N PRO A 261 0.87 19.69 11.84
CA PRO A 261 0.53 18.34 11.40
C PRO A 261 1.56 17.34 11.91
N ILE A 262 1.09 16.17 12.30
CA ILE A 262 1.97 15.05 12.66
C ILE A 262 2.16 14.22 11.41
N ASP A 263 3.39 14.19 10.93
CA ASP A 263 3.79 13.24 9.92
C ASP A 263 3.87 11.85 10.56
N LEU A 264 2.92 10.98 10.22
CA LEU A 264 2.90 9.59 10.66
C LEU A 264 4.15 8.80 10.21
N GLN A 265 4.95 9.31 9.28
CA GLN A 265 6.23 8.72 8.93
C GLN A 265 7.33 9.01 9.98
N THR A 266 7.13 10.01 10.84
CA THR A 266 8.02 10.36 11.96
C THR A 266 7.57 9.80 13.32
N ALA A 267 6.34 9.28 13.41
CA ALA A 267 5.96 8.37 14.50
C ALA A 267 6.81 7.09 14.39
N SER A 268 7.20 6.51 15.54
CA SER A 268 8.14 5.39 15.66
C SER A 268 8.24 4.53 14.38
N VAL A 269 9.44 4.46 13.78
CA VAL A 269 9.72 3.60 12.61
C VAL A 269 9.43 2.10 12.86
N LEU A 270 9.18 1.73 14.12
CA LEU A 270 8.78 0.40 14.54
C LEU A 270 7.35 0.45 15.10
N LEU A 271 6.46 -0.36 14.52
CA LEU A 271 5.14 -0.63 15.06
C LEU A 271 5.22 -1.86 15.98
N GLY A 272 4.95 -1.67 17.28
CA GLY A 272 5.06 -2.71 18.29
C GLY A 272 3.70 -3.23 18.75
N HIS A 273 3.40 -4.50 18.46
CA HIS A 273 2.27 -5.23 19.03
C HIS A 273 2.72 -6.62 19.53
N ASN A 274 1.96 -7.24 20.43
CA ASN A 274 2.19 -8.65 20.75
C ASN A 274 1.84 -9.54 19.54
N PHE A 275 2.45 -10.72 19.46
CA PHE A 275 2.26 -11.64 18.32
C PHE A 275 0.80 -12.00 18.07
N ASN A 276 -0.02 -12.23 19.10
CA ASN A 276 -1.44 -12.54 18.92
C ASN A 276 -2.23 -11.39 18.29
N THR A 277 -1.85 -10.14 18.59
CA THR A 277 -2.44 -8.96 17.97
C THR A 277 -2.06 -8.89 16.50
N TRP A 278 -0.80 -9.20 16.16
CA TRP A 278 -0.38 -9.33 14.76
C TRP A 278 -1.15 -10.42 14.01
N LEU A 279 -1.39 -11.58 14.64
CA LEU A 279 -2.20 -12.65 14.04
C LEU A 279 -3.64 -12.19 13.78
N ARG A 280 -4.25 -11.47 14.71
CA ARG A 280 -5.60 -10.92 14.52
C ARG A 280 -5.63 -9.88 13.39
N ILE A 281 -4.67 -8.95 13.36
CA ILE A 281 -4.55 -7.96 12.28
C ILE A 281 -4.38 -8.68 10.93
N ALA A 282 -3.51 -9.69 10.86
CA ALA A 282 -3.29 -10.47 9.66
C ALA A 282 -4.55 -11.24 9.23
N SER A 283 -5.35 -11.76 10.17
CA SER A 283 -6.59 -12.46 9.86
C SER A 283 -7.70 -11.55 9.29
N GLU A 284 -7.63 -10.26 9.58
CA GLU A 284 -8.53 -9.24 9.04
C GLU A 284 -8.01 -8.64 7.71
N THR A 285 -6.75 -8.95 7.34
CA THR A 285 -6.13 -8.51 6.10
C THR A 285 -6.49 -9.48 4.97
N PRO A 286 -6.94 -9.00 3.80
CA PRO A 286 -7.21 -9.87 2.65
C PRO A 286 -6.00 -10.71 2.27
N THR A 287 -6.23 -12.00 1.97
CA THR A 287 -5.17 -12.87 1.45
C THR A 287 -4.70 -12.36 0.09
N PRO A 288 -3.38 -12.19 -0.12
CA PRO A 288 -2.84 -11.81 -1.41
C PRO A 288 -3.23 -12.80 -2.50
N LYS A 289 -3.69 -12.31 -3.65
CA LYS A 289 -4.15 -13.13 -4.76
C LYS A 289 -3.03 -13.45 -5.75
N GLN A 290 -3.14 -14.58 -6.44
CA GLN A 290 -2.22 -14.95 -7.51
C GLN A 290 -2.46 -14.11 -8.77
N LEU A 291 -1.39 -13.49 -9.28
CA LEU A 291 -1.37 -12.72 -10.52
C LEU A 291 -0.82 -13.54 -11.70
N PHE A 292 0.05 -14.51 -11.42
CA PHE A 292 0.57 -15.47 -12.39
C PHE A 292 0.95 -16.76 -11.64
N GLY A 293 -0.06 -17.49 -11.14
CA GLY A 293 0.12 -18.64 -10.27
C GLY A 293 1.07 -18.36 -9.10
N ASN A 294 1.92 -19.33 -8.74
CA ASN A 294 2.93 -19.17 -7.68
C ASN A 294 4.17 -18.37 -8.12
N PHE A 295 4.21 -17.85 -9.35
CA PHE A 295 5.33 -17.04 -9.81
C PHE A 295 5.20 -15.58 -9.37
N PHE A 296 3.97 -15.05 -9.31
CA PHE A 296 3.71 -13.65 -8.99
C PHE A 296 2.42 -13.51 -8.18
N VAL A 297 2.55 -13.04 -6.94
CA VAL A 297 1.44 -12.79 -6.01
C VAL A 297 1.32 -11.29 -5.70
N GLU A 298 0.11 -10.83 -5.37
CA GLU A 298 -0.14 -9.43 -5.00
C GLU A 298 0.79 -8.94 -3.88
N GLY A 299 1.33 -7.72 -4.05
CA GLY A 299 2.22 -7.09 -3.07
C GLY A 299 3.68 -7.54 -3.11
N GLU A 300 4.06 -8.41 -4.05
CA GLU A 300 5.44 -8.86 -4.24
C GLU A 300 6.23 -8.00 -5.25
N THR A 301 7.55 -7.92 -5.04
CA THR A 301 8.53 -7.57 -6.08
C THR A 301 9.14 -8.86 -6.61
N VAL A 302 8.87 -9.16 -7.88
CA VAL A 302 9.24 -10.41 -8.54
C VAL A 302 10.23 -10.17 -9.67
N PHE A 303 11.25 -11.02 -9.77
CA PHE A 303 12.23 -10.96 -10.84
C PHE A 303 12.04 -12.08 -11.87
N LEU A 304 11.93 -11.70 -13.14
CA LEU A 304 12.01 -12.60 -14.28
C LEU A 304 13.38 -12.46 -14.95
N PHE A 305 14.20 -13.50 -14.87
CA PHE A 305 15.55 -13.48 -15.46
C PHE A 305 15.76 -14.60 -16.48
N ALA A 306 16.49 -14.30 -17.55
CA ALA A 306 16.84 -15.28 -18.57
C ALA A 306 17.91 -14.72 -19.52
N ASP A 307 18.50 -15.60 -20.33
CA ASP A 307 19.44 -15.19 -21.37
C ASP A 307 18.75 -14.27 -22.40
N SER A 308 19.56 -13.59 -23.20
CA SER A 308 19.06 -12.80 -24.33
C SER A 308 18.35 -13.69 -25.36
N ASN A 309 17.29 -13.15 -25.96
CA ASN A 309 16.47 -13.79 -26.99
C ASN A 309 15.75 -15.09 -26.57
N VAL A 310 15.61 -15.34 -25.26
CA VAL A 310 14.88 -16.51 -24.75
C VAL A 310 13.36 -16.30 -24.76
N GLY A 311 12.90 -15.04 -24.68
CA GLY A 311 11.47 -14.69 -24.70
C GLY A 311 10.97 -13.93 -23.47
N LYS A 312 11.84 -13.31 -22.66
CA LYS A 312 11.45 -12.57 -21.44
C LYS A 312 10.29 -11.59 -21.68
N SER A 313 10.46 -10.66 -22.62
CA SER A 313 9.43 -9.67 -22.95
C SER A 313 8.16 -10.30 -23.54
N LEU A 314 8.25 -11.45 -24.22
CA LEU A 314 7.07 -12.17 -24.69
C LEU A 314 6.25 -12.68 -23.51
N LEU A 315 6.90 -13.35 -22.56
CA LEU A 315 6.24 -13.84 -21.35
C LEU A 315 5.69 -12.69 -20.51
N ALA A 316 6.45 -11.60 -20.35
CA ALA A 316 6.02 -10.44 -19.58
C ALA A 316 4.78 -9.75 -20.18
N VAL A 317 4.73 -9.57 -21.51
CA VAL A 317 3.54 -9.05 -22.19
C VAL A 317 2.35 -9.99 -22.01
N GLN A 318 2.58 -11.30 -22.09
CA GLN A 318 1.54 -12.31 -21.88
C GLN A 318 1.01 -12.32 -20.45
N ILE A 319 1.87 -12.18 -19.44
CA ILE A 319 1.49 -12.03 -18.03
C ILE A 319 0.67 -10.75 -17.85
N GLY A 320 1.14 -9.61 -18.38
CA GLY A 320 0.43 -8.33 -18.27
C GLY A 320 -0.97 -8.38 -18.89
N GLN A 321 -1.11 -8.94 -20.09
CA GLN A 321 -2.41 -9.12 -20.73
C GLN A 321 -3.31 -10.09 -19.94
N SER A 322 -2.74 -11.17 -19.39
CA SER A 322 -3.47 -12.16 -18.58
C SER A 322 -4.07 -11.54 -17.32
N ILE A 323 -3.28 -10.74 -16.59
CA ILE A 323 -3.74 -9.99 -15.41
C ILE A 323 -4.77 -8.94 -15.81
N ALA A 324 -4.50 -8.17 -16.87
CA ALA A 324 -5.36 -7.08 -17.32
C ALA A 324 -6.74 -7.54 -17.83
N SER A 325 -6.85 -8.79 -18.25
CA SER A 325 -8.10 -9.41 -18.71
C SER A 325 -8.70 -10.39 -17.71
N SER A 326 -7.98 -10.73 -16.63
CA SER A 326 -8.34 -11.85 -15.73
C SER A 326 -8.51 -13.19 -16.46
N VAL A 327 -7.77 -13.40 -17.54
CA VAL A 327 -7.77 -14.65 -18.31
C VAL A 327 -6.44 -15.36 -18.11
N PRO A 328 -6.41 -16.52 -17.44
CA PRO A 328 -5.15 -17.22 -17.17
C PRO A 328 -4.49 -17.70 -18.46
N ILE A 329 -3.16 -17.72 -18.46
CA ILE A 329 -2.35 -18.22 -19.58
C ILE A 329 -2.55 -19.72 -19.79
N HIS A 330 -2.72 -20.46 -18.69
CA HIS A 330 -2.93 -21.89 -18.65
C HIS A 330 -3.74 -22.24 -17.39
N GLU A 331 -4.48 -23.34 -17.41
CA GLU A 331 -5.33 -23.76 -16.27
C GLU A 331 -4.53 -23.97 -14.97
N ASP A 332 -3.31 -24.50 -15.08
CA ASP A 332 -2.40 -24.68 -13.95
C ASP A 332 -1.74 -23.38 -13.46
N ILE A 333 -1.93 -22.26 -14.16
CA ILE A 333 -1.37 -20.95 -13.78
C ILE A 333 -2.52 -19.95 -13.58
N PRO A 334 -3.16 -19.97 -12.40
CA PRO A 334 -4.33 -19.17 -12.13
C PRO A 334 -4.01 -17.66 -12.05
N VAL A 335 -5.05 -16.87 -12.36
CA VAL A 335 -5.16 -15.45 -12.06
C VAL A 335 -6.41 -15.29 -11.21
N GLU A 336 -6.25 -14.95 -9.93
CA GLU A 336 -7.36 -14.92 -8.94
C GLU A 336 -7.98 -13.52 -8.76
N THR A 337 -7.42 -12.54 -9.46
CA THR A 337 -7.88 -11.15 -9.45
C THR A 337 -8.87 -10.90 -10.56
N SER A 338 -9.88 -10.06 -10.32
CA SER A 338 -10.68 -9.47 -11.40
C SER A 338 -9.79 -8.66 -12.35
N PRO A 339 -10.27 -8.32 -13.58
CA PRO A 339 -9.50 -7.47 -14.49
C PRO A 339 -9.05 -6.21 -13.79
N GLN A 340 -7.76 -5.90 -13.89
CA GLN A 340 -7.15 -4.76 -13.20
C GLN A 340 -6.15 -4.05 -14.11
N LEU A 341 -5.96 -2.75 -13.88
CA LEU A 341 -5.04 -1.94 -14.68
C LEU A 341 -3.58 -2.35 -14.43
N VAL A 342 -2.88 -2.69 -15.52
CA VAL A 342 -1.47 -3.06 -15.56
C VAL A 342 -0.69 -2.02 -16.38
N LEU A 343 0.36 -1.45 -15.80
CA LEU A 343 1.27 -0.55 -16.51
C LEU A 343 2.55 -1.29 -16.90
N TYR A 344 2.86 -1.33 -18.20
CA TYR A 344 4.06 -1.93 -18.76
C TYR A 344 5.04 -0.83 -19.17
N PHE A 345 6.13 -0.69 -18.44
CA PHE A 345 7.22 0.23 -18.76
C PHE A 345 8.25 -0.48 -19.64
N ASP A 346 8.19 -0.20 -20.94
CA ASP A 346 9.04 -0.77 -21.99
C ASP A 346 10.18 0.19 -22.36
N PHE A 347 11.40 -0.21 -22.05
CA PHE A 347 12.62 0.55 -22.26
C PHE A 347 13.52 -0.05 -23.35
N GLU A 348 13.12 -1.16 -23.98
CA GLU A 348 13.97 -1.87 -24.93
C GLU A 348 13.30 -2.09 -26.30
N MET A 349 12.02 -2.44 -26.32
CA MET A 349 11.34 -2.81 -27.57
C MET A 349 10.71 -1.58 -28.24
N SER A 350 10.77 -1.52 -29.57
CA SER A 350 10.14 -0.46 -30.36
C SER A 350 8.70 -0.79 -30.77
N CYS A 351 7.89 0.23 -31.07
CA CYS A 351 6.52 0.05 -31.58
C CYS A 351 6.42 -0.89 -32.79
N LYS A 352 7.40 -0.90 -33.70
CA LYS A 352 7.39 -1.79 -34.89
C LYS A 352 7.69 -3.25 -34.56
N GLN A 353 8.53 -3.50 -33.56
CA GLN A 353 8.75 -4.87 -33.06
C GLN A 353 7.52 -5.39 -32.33
N LEU A 354 6.81 -4.52 -31.60
CA LEU A 354 5.55 -4.84 -30.94
C LEU A 354 4.46 -5.19 -31.97
N GLU A 355 4.23 -4.33 -32.96
CA GLU A 355 3.26 -4.57 -34.05
C GLU A 355 3.49 -5.93 -34.69
N LYS A 356 4.73 -6.25 -35.08
CA LYS A 356 5.07 -7.51 -35.75
C LYS A 356 4.72 -8.76 -34.92
N ARG A 357 4.72 -8.66 -33.58
CA ARG A 357 4.41 -9.78 -32.68
C ARG A 357 2.91 -9.98 -32.47
N TYR A 358 2.12 -8.90 -32.55
CA TYR A 358 0.72 -8.88 -32.13
C TYR A 358 -0.19 -8.27 -33.20
N THR A 359 0.18 -8.42 -34.47
CA THR A 359 -0.59 -7.89 -35.59
C THR A 359 -1.99 -8.52 -35.60
N GLY A 360 -3.02 -7.70 -35.42
CA GLY A 360 -4.42 -8.17 -35.41
C GLY A 360 -4.87 -8.79 -34.08
N PHE A 361 -4.13 -8.60 -33.00
CA PHE A 361 -4.56 -8.92 -31.64
C PHE A 361 -5.04 -7.65 -30.93
N GLU A 362 -6.16 -7.73 -30.23
CA GLU A 362 -6.71 -6.64 -29.41
C GLU A 362 -6.36 -6.87 -27.94
N PHE A 363 -5.54 -5.97 -27.38
CA PHE A 363 -5.19 -5.99 -25.97
C PHE A 363 -6.33 -5.46 -25.10
N SER A 364 -6.34 -5.85 -23.83
CA SER A 364 -7.26 -5.29 -22.84
C SER A 364 -7.02 -3.78 -22.69
N GLU A 365 -8.07 -2.98 -22.56
CA GLU A 365 -7.97 -1.54 -22.25
C GLU A 365 -7.29 -1.29 -20.89
N ASN A 366 -7.31 -2.30 -20.02
CA ASN A 366 -6.59 -2.30 -18.75
C ASN A 366 -5.09 -2.60 -18.90
N PHE A 367 -4.55 -2.73 -20.11
CA PHE A 367 -3.12 -2.97 -20.31
C PHE A 367 -2.46 -1.82 -21.04
N GLN A 368 -1.72 -0.99 -20.31
CA GLN A 368 -1.14 0.24 -20.82
C GLN A 368 0.38 0.12 -20.94
N ARG A 369 0.91 0.42 -22.12
CA ARG A 369 2.35 0.40 -22.39
C ARG A 369 2.92 1.82 -22.42
N PHE A 370 4.00 2.04 -21.69
CA PHE A 370 4.78 3.28 -21.65
C PHE A 370 6.15 3.02 -22.27
N GLU A 371 6.58 3.90 -23.17
CA GLU A 371 7.90 3.85 -23.80
C GLU A 371 8.74 5.05 -23.35
N LEU A 372 10.04 4.85 -23.15
CA LEU A 372 10.95 5.96 -22.85
C LEU A 372 11.11 6.85 -24.09
N LYS A 373 10.85 8.15 -23.94
CA LYS A 373 11.06 9.12 -25.02
C LYS A 373 12.55 9.16 -25.37
N ARG A 374 12.89 9.02 -26.66
CA ARG A 374 14.28 9.03 -27.17
C ARG A 374 15.04 10.32 -26.84
N ASP A 375 14.32 11.43 -26.68
CA ASP A 375 14.87 12.75 -26.36
C ASP A 375 14.77 13.09 -24.85
N ALA A 376 14.45 12.12 -24.00
CA ALA A 376 14.44 12.30 -22.56
C ALA A 376 15.89 12.56 -22.08
N LEU A 377 16.16 13.85 -21.86
CA LEU A 377 17.40 14.45 -21.38
C LEU A 377 18.30 13.50 -20.57
N ILE A 378 19.51 13.25 -21.10
CA ILE A 378 20.64 12.69 -20.34
C ILE A 378 20.97 13.71 -19.25
N THR A 379 20.36 13.53 -18.08
CA THR A 379 20.73 14.23 -16.84
C THR A 379 21.43 13.23 -15.93
N ASP A 380 22.27 13.73 -15.01
CA ASP A 380 22.97 12.88 -14.04
C ASP A 380 22.02 12.10 -13.09
N SER A 381 20.70 12.34 -13.16
CA SER A 381 19.67 11.68 -12.34
C SER A 381 18.55 11.01 -13.16
N LEU A 382 18.87 10.39 -14.30
CA LEU A 382 17.87 9.68 -15.13
C LEU A 382 17.07 8.63 -14.34
N GLU A 383 17.72 7.89 -13.44
CA GLU A 383 17.06 6.88 -12.59
C GLU A 383 15.95 7.51 -11.72
N ASP A 384 16.28 8.57 -10.99
CA ASP A 384 15.35 9.25 -10.09
C ASP A 384 14.19 9.88 -10.89
N ALA A 385 14.46 10.36 -12.11
CA ALA A 385 13.44 10.88 -13.02
C ALA A 385 12.49 9.78 -13.51
N ILE A 386 13.01 8.61 -13.90
CA ILE A 386 12.21 7.45 -14.30
C ILE A 386 11.33 7.00 -13.13
N PHE A 387 11.89 6.86 -11.92
CA PHE A 387 11.11 6.45 -10.75
C PHE A 387 10.02 7.45 -10.38
N LYS A 388 10.30 8.76 -10.45
CA LYS A 388 9.27 9.80 -10.26
C LYS A 388 8.18 9.72 -11.31
N GLN A 389 8.52 9.42 -12.57
CA GLN A 389 7.52 9.26 -13.62
C GLN A 389 6.67 8.01 -13.40
N ILE A 390 7.28 6.87 -13.06
CA ILE A 390 6.54 5.64 -12.70
C ILE A 390 5.56 5.93 -11.56
N GLU A 391 6.03 6.60 -10.50
CA GLU A 391 5.17 7.02 -9.38
C GLU A 391 4.03 7.95 -9.83
N HIS A 392 4.30 8.90 -10.72
CA HIS A 392 3.29 9.80 -11.26
C HIS A 392 2.21 9.05 -12.05
N GLU A 393 2.62 8.14 -12.95
CA GLU A 393 1.67 7.35 -13.76
C GLU A 393 0.83 6.41 -12.88
N VAL A 394 1.46 5.75 -11.89
CA VAL A 394 0.75 4.89 -10.94
C VAL A 394 -0.29 5.69 -10.14
N ASN A 395 0.06 6.87 -9.63
CA ASN A 395 -0.88 7.70 -8.86
C ASN A 395 -2.02 8.25 -9.73
N THR A 396 -1.71 8.63 -10.98
CA THR A 396 -2.70 9.19 -11.91
C THR A 396 -3.71 8.15 -12.36
N THR A 397 -3.23 6.93 -12.61
CA THR A 397 -4.05 5.84 -13.13
C THR A 397 -4.70 4.98 -12.04
N GLY A 398 -4.14 4.96 -10.83
CA GLY A 398 -4.57 4.09 -9.74
C GLY A 398 -4.14 2.62 -9.90
N ALA A 399 -3.26 2.30 -10.86
CA ALA A 399 -2.81 0.94 -11.12
C ALA A 399 -2.15 0.30 -9.89
N LYS A 400 -2.34 -1.02 -9.73
CA LYS A 400 -1.76 -1.82 -8.64
C LYS A 400 -0.74 -2.86 -9.09
N VAL A 401 -0.61 -3.05 -10.40
CA VAL A 401 0.38 -3.95 -11.01
C VAL A 401 1.21 -3.20 -12.02
N ILE A 402 2.53 -3.31 -11.92
CA ILE A 402 3.45 -2.76 -12.91
C ILE A 402 4.45 -3.81 -13.38
N ILE A 403 4.85 -3.68 -14.63
CA ILE A 403 5.88 -4.49 -15.27
C ILE A 403 6.98 -3.56 -15.78
N ILE A 404 8.24 -3.86 -15.47
CA ILE A 404 9.40 -3.05 -15.88
C ILE A 404 10.31 -3.92 -16.76
N ASP A 405 10.42 -3.56 -18.04
CA ASP A 405 11.21 -4.27 -19.06
C ASP A 405 12.13 -3.29 -19.81
N ASN A 406 13.43 -3.22 -19.56
CA ASN A 406 14.27 -3.97 -18.64
C ASN A 406 15.16 -2.98 -17.86
N ILE A 407 15.60 -3.36 -16.67
CA ILE A 407 16.38 -2.52 -15.74
C ILE A 407 17.76 -2.11 -16.30
N THR A 408 18.26 -2.77 -17.35
CA THR A 408 19.62 -2.53 -17.89
C THR A 408 19.86 -1.06 -18.24
N TYR A 409 18.85 -0.33 -18.72
CA TYR A 409 18.97 1.10 -19.06
C TYR A 409 19.16 2.03 -17.85
N ILE A 410 18.67 1.59 -16.69
CA ILE A 410 18.81 2.31 -15.42
C ILE A 410 20.23 2.11 -14.86
N LYS A 411 20.93 1.03 -15.25
CA LYS A 411 22.21 0.56 -14.68
C LYS A 411 23.49 1.04 -15.40
N SER A 412 23.46 2.07 -16.26
CA SER A 412 24.58 2.40 -17.15
C SER A 412 25.91 2.82 -16.49
N LYS A 413 26.00 2.86 -15.14
CA LYS A 413 27.25 2.96 -14.35
C LYS A 413 27.35 1.95 -13.19
N ALA A 414 26.55 0.89 -13.18
CA ALA A 414 26.34 0.00 -12.03
C ALA A 414 27.43 -1.09 -11.86
N GLU A 415 28.71 -0.74 -11.92
CA GLU A 415 29.81 -1.61 -11.47
C GLU A 415 30.06 -1.51 -9.96
N LYS A 416 29.37 -0.59 -9.25
CA LYS A 416 29.46 -0.46 -7.79
C LYS A 416 28.30 -1.18 -7.09
N THR A 417 28.65 -2.07 -6.16
CA THR A 417 27.72 -2.84 -5.30
C THR A 417 26.68 -2.02 -4.54
N ASP A 418 26.91 -0.72 -4.34
CA ASP A 418 26.03 0.20 -3.60
C ASP A 418 24.80 0.68 -4.40
N GLU A 419 24.86 0.72 -5.74
CA GLU A 419 23.78 1.27 -6.57
C GLU A 419 22.63 0.27 -6.79
N ALA A 420 22.93 -1.03 -6.89
CA ALA A 420 21.91 -2.09 -6.91
C ALA A 420 21.04 -2.10 -5.65
N ALA A 421 21.65 -1.83 -4.49
CA ALA A 421 20.92 -1.71 -3.24
C ALA A 421 20.05 -0.45 -3.21
N LYS A 422 20.52 0.68 -3.75
CA LYS A 422 19.71 1.91 -3.92
C LYS A 422 18.48 1.65 -4.78
N PHE A 423 18.65 0.99 -5.93
CA PHE A 423 17.56 0.62 -6.82
C PHE A 423 16.50 -0.26 -6.13
N MET A 424 16.94 -1.30 -5.41
CA MET A 424 16.01 -2.16 -4.65
C MET A 424 15.29 -1.42 -3.53
N ARG A 425 15.97 -0.48 -2.85
CA ARG A 425 15.33 0.37 -1.85
C ARG A 425 14.24 1.24 -2.48
N LEU A 426 14.47 1.82 -3.65
CA LEU A 426 13.48 2.62 -4.37
C LEU A 426 12.27 1.77 -4.80
N LEU A 427 12.50 0.57 -5.36
CA LEU A 427 11.40 -0.34 -5.71
C LEU A 427 10.57 -0.75 -4.48
N ASN A 428 11.23 -1.14 -3.38
CA ASN A 428 10.54 -1.52 -2.16
C ASN A 428 9.80 -0.35 -1.52
N GLN A 429 10.33 0.88 -1.62
CA GLN A 429 9.64 2.09 -1.20
C GLN A 429 8.39 2.36 -2.03
N LEU A 430 8.48 2.26 -3.36
CA LEU A 430 7.31 2.42 -4.25
C LEU A 430 6.26 1.36 -3.97
N ARG A 431 6.68 0.09 -3.86
CA ARG A 431 5.82 -1.03 -3.51
C ARG A 431 5.05 -0.77 -2.21
N ALA A 432 5.77 -0.43 -1.13
CA ALA A 432 5.18 -0.20 0.17
C ALA A 432 4.30 1.06 0.22
N LYS A 433 4.74 2.15 -0.43
CA LYS A 433 4.02 3.43 -0.44
C LYS A 433 2.71 3.36 -1.22
N LEU A 434 2.71 2.67 -2.35
CA LEU A 434 1.60 2.68 -3.31
C LEU A 434 0.79 1.37 -3.32
N ASN A 435 1.21 0.39 -2.51
CA ASN A 435 0.66 -0.97 -2.45
C ASN A 435 0.69 -1.65 -3.83
N LEU A 436 1.88 -1.75 -4.42
CA LEU A 436 2.07 -2.29 -5.77
C LEU A 436 2.51 -3.74 -5.75
N SER A 437 2.20 -4.44 -6.85
CA SER A 437 2.83 -5.69 -7.25
C SER A 437 3.72 -5.38 -8.46
N ILE A 438 5.00 -5.75 -8.39
CA ILE A 438 6.01 -5.32 -9.36
C ILE A 438 6.67 -6.54 -9.99
N LEU A 439 6.56 -6.69 -11.31
CA LEU A 439 7.36 -7.65 -12.09
C LEU A 439 8.51 -6.92 -12.77
N VAL A 440 9.73 -7.39 -12.56
CA VAL A 440 10.94 -6.75 -13.08
C VAL A 440 11.75 -7.73 -13.91
N LEU A 441 12.05 -7.36 -15.16
CA LEU A 441 12.84 -8.19 -16.07
C LEU A 441 14.32 -7.89 -15.89
N THR A 442 15.15 -8.94 -15.90
CA THR A 442 16.61 -8.83 -15.85
C THR A 442 17.28 -9.84 -16.79
N HIS A 443 18.53 -9.58 -17.15
CA HIS A 443 19.34 -10.55 -17.90
C HIS A 443 20.04 -11.54 -16.94
N THR A 444 20.48 -12.67 -17.48
CA THR A 444 21.49 -13.57 -16.89
C THR A 444 22.82 -13.38 -17.61
N PRO A 445 23.98 -13.60 -16.96
CA PRO A 445 25.24 -13.73 -17.67
C PRO A 445 25.14 -14.88 -18.68
N LYS A 446 26.00 -14.90 -19.70
CA LYS A 446 26.06 -16.05 -20.60
C LYS A 446 26.42 -17.30 -19.80
N ARG A 447 25.63 -18.36 -19.97
CA ARG A 447 25.73 -19.58 -19.15
C ARG A 447 25.95 -20.82 -20.01
N ASP A 448 26.63 -21.81 -19.43
CA ASP A 448 26.68 -23.14 -20.02
C ASP A 448 25.31 -23.84 -19.91
N MET A 449 24.73 -24.16 -21.06
CA MET A 449 23.46 -24.87 -21.23
C MET A 449 23.48 -26.31 -20.70
N LYS A 450 24.64 -26.82 -20.26
CA LYS A 450 24.77 -28.11 -19.56
C LYS A 450 24.39 -28.01 -18.08
N ASN A 451 24.42 -26.81 -17.49
CA ASN A 451 24.18 -26.62 -16.07
C ASN A 451 22.71 -26.22 -15.77
N PRO A 452 22.12 -26.70 -14.66
CA PRO A 452 20.83 -26.23 -14.16
C PRO A 452 20.84 -24.73 -13.85
N ILE A 453 19.70 -24.04 -13.99
CA ILE A 453 19.56 -22.63 -13.62
C ILE A 453 19.28 -22.53 -12.14
N THR A 454 20.00 -21.67 -11.45
CA THR A 454 19.86 -21.40 -10.03
C THR A 454 19.61 -19.92 -9.79
N GLU A 455 19.26 -19.56 -8.56
CA GLU A 455 19.13 -18.15 -8.16
C GLU A 455 20.43 -17.34 -8.30
N ASN A 456 21.58 -18.01 -8.32
CA ASN A 456 22.90 -17.37 -8.48
C ASN A 456 23.16 -16.91 -9.91
N ASP A 457 22.36 -17.35 -10.88
CA ASP A 457 22.54 -17.03 -12.30
C ASP A 457 21.89 -15.69 -12.71
N MET A 458 21.14 -15.03 -11.83
CA MET A 458 20.53 -13.71 -12.10
C MET A 458 21.58 -12.57 -12.14
N ILE A 459 21.58 -11.71 -13.17
CA ILE A 459 22.48 -10.53 -13.18
C ILE A 459 22.08 -9.53 -12.10
N GLY A 460 22.97 -9.38 -11.14
CA GLY A 460 22.87 -8.45 -10.03
C GLY A 460 23.82 -8.88 -8.93
N SER A 461 24.20 -7.97 -8.05
CA SER A 461 24.86 -8.38 -6.82
C SER A 461 23.96 -9.37 -6.07
N LYS A 462 24.53 -10.28 -5.25
CA LYS A 462 23.74 -11.17 -4.37
C LYS A 462 22.66 -10.41 -3.58
N ASN A 463 22.85 -9.11 -3.36
CA ASN A 463 21.90 -8.22 -2.72
C ASN A 463 20.58 -8.04 -3.51
N LEU A 464 20.58 -8.06 -4.85
CA LEU A 464 19.37 -8.03 -5.68
C LEU A 464 18.54 -9.30 -5.49
N THR A 465 19.18 -10.48 -5.60
CA THR A 465 18.55 -11.78 -5.37
C THR A 465 17.99 -11.91 -3.95
N ASN A 466 18.73 -11.41 -2.95
CA ASN A 466 18.28 -11.43 -1.56
C ASN A 466 17.07 -10.50 -1.32
N ALA A 467 17.01 -9.35 -1.98
CA ALA A 467 15.98 -8.35 -1.78
C ALA A 467 14.66 -8.61 -2.55
N ALA A 468 14.66 -9.50 -3.55
CA ALA A 468 13.45 -9.95 -4.23
C ALA A 468 12.56 -10.78 -3.30
N ASP A 469 11.23 -10.71 -3.41
CA ASP A 469 10.35 -11.64 -2.70
C ASP A 469 10.37 -13.00 -3.42
N SER A 470 10.13 -12.98 -4.73
CA SER A 470 10.09 -14.15 -5.60
C SER A 470 10.97 -13.93 -6.84
N SER A 471 11.46 -15.02 -7.43
CA SER A 471 12.16 -14.97 -8.71
C SER A 471 11.97 -16.24 -9.52
N PHE A 472 11.90 -16.09 -10.83
CA PHE A 472 11.75 -17.20 -11.76
C PHE A 472 12.51 -16.93 -13.06
N THR A 473 12.75 -18.00 -13.80
CA THR A 473 13.61 -17.98 -14.96
C THR A 473 13.01 -18.71 -16.15
N ILE A 474 13.46 -18.31 -17.35
CA ILE A 474 13.19 -19.01 -18.60
C ILE A 474 14.49 -19.62 -19.10
N GLY A 475 14.52 -20.95 -19.26
CA GLY A 475 15.61 -21.67 -19.87
C GLY A 475 15.35 -22.02 -21.33
N ARG A 476 16.42 -22.10 -22.14
CA ARG A 476 16.33 -22.74 -23.46
C ARG A 476 16.36 -24.25 -23.30
N SER A 477 15.56 -24.95 -24.09
CA SER A 477 15.57 -26.41 -24.12
C SER A 477 16.53 -26.94 -25.17
N SER A 478 17.29 -27.99 -24.86
CA SER A 478 18.05 -28.76 -25.84
C SER A 478 17.16 -29.57 -26.78
N LYS A 479 15.87 -29.74 -26.45
CA LYS A 479 14.90 -30.55 -27.22
C LYS A 479 14.46 -29.89 -28.54
N GLY A 480 14.61 -28.57 -28.69
CA GLY A 480 14.18 -27.85 -29.89
C GLY A 480 14.50 -26.35 -29.84
N VAL A 481 14.52 -25.69 -31.00
CA VAL A 481 14.91 -24.27 -31.14
C VAL A 481 13.91 -23.32 -30.47
N ASP A 482 12.61 -23.63 -30.57
CA ASP A 482 11.53 -22.82 -30.00
C ASP A 482 11.08 -23.32 -28.61
N MET A 483 11.65 -24.44 -28.16
CA MET A 483 11.34 -25.04 -26.87
C MET A 483 12.03 -24.28 -25.73
N ARG A 484 11.26 -24.00 -24.69
CA ARG A 484 11.68 -23.30 -23.47
C ARG A 484 11.20 -24.07 -22.25
N TYR A 485 11.72 -23.70 -21.09
CA TYR A 485 11.13 -24.12 -19.81
C TYR A 485 11.10 -22.97 -18.83
N ILE A 486 10.12 -22.97 -17.92
CA ILE A 486 9.98 -21.96 -16.85
C ILE A 486 10.20 -22.64 -15.49
N LYS A 487 10.98 -21.99 -14.63
CA LYS A 487 11.37 -22.51 -13.31
C LYS A 487 11.34 -21.43 -12.24
N GLN A 488 10.74 -21.73 -11.09
CA GLN A 488 10.86 -20.92 -9.87
C GLN A 488 12.25 -21.13 -9.26
N THR A 489 12.90 -20.03 -8.90
CA THR A 489 14.23 -20.03 -8.27
C THR A 489 14.19 -19.55 -6.83
N LYS A 490 13.22 -18.68 -6.49
CA LYS A 490 12.93 -18.23 -5.14
C LYS A 490 11.43 -18.03 -4.98
N VAL A 491 10.88 -18.42 -3.82
CA VAL A 491 9.46 -18.27 -3.47
C VAL A 491 9.37 -17.75 -2.04
N ARG A 492 8.54 -16.73 -1.81
CA ARG A 492 8.26 -16.17 -0.48
C ARG A 492 6.89 -16.57 0.04
N LEU A 493 5.88 -16.46 -0.82
CA LEU A 493 4.50 -16.84 -0.55
C LEU A 493 4.09 -17.98 -1.48
N GLY A 494 3.37 -18.96 -0.93
CA GLY A 494 2.91 -20.15 -1.67
C GLY A 494 3.95 -21.27 -1.78
N ASP A 495 3.59 -22.29 -2.54
CA ASP A 495 4.40 -23.50 -2.71
C ASP A 495 5.42 -23.37 -3.84
N HIS A 496 6.60 -23.96 -3.63
CA HIS A 496 7.65 -24.06 -4.66
C HIS A 496 7.37 -25.22 -5.62
N LEU A 497 6.32 -25.09 -6.44
CA LEU A 497 5.83 -26.13 -7.34
C LEU A 497 6.73 -26.38 -8.55
N TYR A 498 7.36 -25.32 -9.09
CA TYR A 498 8.10 -25.37 -10.35
C TYR A 498 9.61 -25.36 -10.12
N HIS A 499 10.12 -26.40 -9.47
CA HIS A 499 11.53 -26.57 -9.14
C HIS A 499 12.27 -27.44 -10.18
N ALA A 500 13.55 -27.77 -9.95
CA ALA A 500 14.38 -28.52 -10.89
C ALA A 500 13.82 -29.91 -11.28
N GLY A 501 12.95 -30.50 -10.46
CA GLY A 501 12.30 -31.78 -10.74
C GLY A 501 10.99 -31.65 -11.51
N ASN A 502 10.45 -30.45 -11.64
CA ASN A 502 9.12 -30.18 -12.18
C ASN A 502 9.07 -28.77 -12.82
N VAL A 503 9.81 -28.55 -13.90
CA VAL A 503 9.73 -27.29 -14.66
C VAL A 503 8.55 -27.32 -15.61
N ILE A 504 8.08 -26.13 -16.02
CA ILE A 504 7.03 -26.02 -17.05
C ILE A 504 7.68 -26.09 -18.42
N ASP A 505 7.28 -27.04 -19.25
CA ASP A 505 7.70 -27.17 -20.64
C ASP A 505 6.87 -26.22 -21.51
N CYS A 506 7.52 -25.38 -22.30
CA CYS A 506 6.85 -24.43 -23.18
C CYS A 506 7.42 -24.43 -24.60
N GLU A 507 6.63 -23.96 -25.55
CA GLU A 507 7.04 -23.65 -26.91
C GLU A 507 6.65 -22.21 -27.26
N ILE A 508 7.51 -21.50 -27.99
CA ILE A 508 7.17 -20.17 -28.52
C ILE A 508 6.42 -20.36 -29.84
N GLY A 509 5.22 -19.80 -29.94
CA GLY A 509 4.40 -19.90 -31.13
C GLY A 509 3.41 -18.74 -31.26
N VAL A 510 2.63 -18.76 -32.35
CA VAL A 510 1.55 -17.81 -32.57
C VAL A 510 0.22 -18.53 -32.38
N LYS A 511 -0.65 -17.98 -31.53
CA LYS A 511 -2.03 -18.47 -31.34
C LYS A 511 -2.96 -17.26 -31.32
N ASP A 512 -4.01 -17.29 -32.14
CA ASP A 512 -5.02 -16.22 -32.20
C ASP A 512 -4.39 -14.81 -32.36
N ASN A 513 -3.46 -14.65 -33.30
CA ASN A 513 -2.68 -13.43 -33.56
C ASN A 513 -1.76 -12.98 -32.41
N PHE A 514 -1.59 -13.79 -31.38
CA PHE A 514 -0.71 -13.53 -30.25
C PHE A 514 0.56 -14.38 -30.33
N THR A 515 1.72 -13.73 -30.48
CA THR A 515 3.03 -14.42 -30.36
C THR A 515 3.40 -14.57 -28.89
N GLY A 516 3.46 -15.80 -28.38
CA GLY A 516 3.66 -16.05 -26.95
C GLY A 516 4.13 -17.46 -26.62
N PHE A 517 4.15 -17.77 -25.33
CA PHE A 517 4.43 -19.10 -24.78
C PHE A 517 3.17 -19.96 -24.78
N GLN A 518 3.29 -21.16 -25.33
CA GLN A 518 2.32 -22.25 -25.23
C GLN A 518 2.86 -23.27 -24.24
N LEU A 519 2.11 -23.56 -23.20
CA LEU A 519 2.51 -24.48 -22.13
C LEU A 519 2.08 -25.89 -22.51
N ASN A 520 3.03 -26.81 -22.53
CA ASN A 520 2.88 -28.13 -23.15
C ASN A 520 3.03 -29.30 -22.13
N GLY A 521 3.30 -28.99 -20.86
CA GLY A 521 3.38 -29.98 -19.79
C GLY A 521 4.47 -29.66 -18.77
N PHE A 522 4.90 -30.69 -18.06
CA PHE A 522 5.92 -30.57 -17.01
C PHE A 522 6.97 -31.66 -17.16
N SER A 523 8.22 -31.32 -16.90
CA SER A 523 9.30 -32.30 -16.88
C SER A 523 10.44 -31.88 -15.96
N PRO A 524 11.38 -32.78 -15.64
CA PRO A 524 12.59 -32.39 -14.93
C PRO A 524 13.49 -31.50 -15.79
N GLU A 525 14.12 -30.51 -15.16
CA GLU A 525 15.03 -29.55 -15.81
C GLU A 525 16.16 -30.26 -16.56
N PHE A 526 16.71 -31.34 -16.00
CA PHE A 526 17.82 -32.09 -16.63
C PHE A 526 17.48 -32.59 -18.04
N SER A 527 16.19 -32.79 -18.35
CA SER A 527 15.74 -33.23 -19.67
C SER A 527 15.89 -32.15 -20.74
N HIS A 528 16.07 -30.89 -20.33
CA HIS A 528 16.24 -29.72 -21.20
C HIS A 528 17.70 -29.29 -21.34
N LEU A 529 18.62 -29.82 -20.54
CA LEU A 529 20.02 -29.44 -20.56
C LEU A 529 20.73 -30.08 -21.76
N LYS A 530 21.81 -29.45 -22.23
CA LYS A 530 22.71 -30.12 -23.19
C LYS A 530 23.39 -31.29 -22.50
N ARG A 531 23.49 -32.43 -23.20
CA ARG A 531 24.23 -33.59 -22.69
C ARG A 531 25.71 -33.26 -22.63
N VAL A 532 26.34 -33.62 -21.51
CA VAL A 532 27.80 -33.62 -21.38
C VAL A 532 28.35 -34.76 -22.23
N THR A 533 29.19 -34.42 -23.21
CA THR A 533 29.86 -35.40 -24.09
C THR A 533 31.16 -35.90 -23.45
N GLU A 534 31.71 -37.02 -23.96
CA GLU A 534 33.05 -37.47 -23.52
C GLU A 534 34.14 -36.44 -23.81
N THR A 535 34.00 -35.68 -24.88
CA THR A 535 34.89 -34.56 -25.21
C THR A 535 34.85 -33.48 -24.13
N ASP A 536 33.66 -33.17 -23.58
CA ASP A 536 33.50 -32.16 -22.53
C ASP A 536 34.19 -32.59 -21.23
N LYS A 537 34.03 -33.87 -20.84
CA LYS A 537 34.70 -34.43 -19.65
C LYS A 537 36.22 -34.39 -19.79
N ARG A 538 36.72 -34.80 -20.96
CA ARG A 538 38.14 -34.78 -21.25
C ARG A 538 38.70 -33.35 -21.25
N ASP A 539 38.00 -32.41 -21.88
CA ASP A 539 38.42 -31.00 -21.95
C ASP A 539 38.39 -30.34 -20.55
N GLN A 540 37.47 -30.75 -19.65
CA GLN A 540 37.48 -30.39 -18.22
C GLN A 540 38.71 -30.93 -17.49
N GLU A 541 39.01 -32.23 -17.63
CA GLU A 541 40.18 -32.85 -16.98
C GLU A 541 41.50 -32.21 -17.47
N PHE A 542 41.58 -31.87 -18.76
CA PHE A 542 42.70 -31.10 -19.30
C PHE A 542 42.87 -29.76 -18.58
N TYR A 543 41.75 -29.04 -18.36
CA TYR A 543 41.77 -27.75 -17.69
C TYR A 543 42.16 -27.87 -16.20
N GLU A 544 41.63 -28.85 -15.48
CA GLU A 544 41.95 -29.12 -14.07
C GLU A 544 43.42 -29.45 -13.89
N MET A 545 43.96 -30.36 -14.71
CA MET A 545 45.40 -30.67 -14.72
C MET A 545 46.25 -29.44 -15.02
N LYS A 546 45.77 -28.58 -15.93
CA LYS A 546 46.47 -27.34 -16.25
C LYS A 546 46.51 -26.38 -15.06
N GLN A 547 45.44 -26.30 -14.27
CA GLN A 547 45.37 -25.50 -13.05
C GLN A 547 46.26 -26.06 -11.93
N THR A 548 46.42 -27.38 -11.85
CA THR A 548 47.33 -28.01 -10.88
C THR A 548 48.80 -27.97 -11.29
N GLY A 549 49.14 -27.32 -12.40
CA GLY A 549 50.51 -27.02 -12.81
C GLY A 549 51.07 -27.86 -13.96
N SER A 550 50.31 -28.83 -14.51
CA SER A 550 50.79 -29.68 -15.59
C SER A 550 51.08 -28.90 -16.88
N THR A 551 52.08 -29.34 -17.64
CA THR A 551 52.38 -28.82 -18.97
C THR A 551 51.42 -29.42 -20.02
N TYR A 552 51.27 -28.77 -21.17
CA TYR A 552 50.43 -29.33 -22.26
C TYR A 552 50.99 -30.65 -22.80
N GLN A 553 52.30 -30.89 -22.67
CA GLN A 553 52.93 -32.15 -23.04
C GLN A 553 52.53 -33.26 -22.07
N GLU A 554 52.59 -33.01 -20.76
CA GLU A 554 52.19 -33.99 -19.74
C GLU A 554 50.72 -34.39 -19.85
N ILE A 555 49.83 -33.41 -20.11
CA ILE A 555 48.41 -33.66 -20.37
C ILE A 555 48.24 -34.51 -21.64
N ALA A 556 48.97 -34.19 -22.70
CA ALA A 556 48.90 -34.92 -23.97
C ALA A 556 49.36 -36.38 -23.84
N ASP A 557 50.44 -36.61 -23.10
CA ASP A 557 51.01 -37.94 -22.85
C ASP A 557 50.07 -38.79 -21.97
N GLN A 558 49.48 -38.20 -20.92
CA GLN A 558 48.54 -38.92 -20.04
C GLN A 558 47.28 -39.39 -20.77
N PHE A 559 46.79 -38.62 -21.75
CA PHE A 559 45.55 -38.92 -22.48
C PHE A 559 45.79 -39.51 -23.87
N GLY A 560 47.05 -39.79 -24.23
CA GLY A 560 47.41 -40.38 -25.53
C GLY A 560 46.95 -39.54 -26.72
N CYS A 561 47.06 -38.21 -26.64
CA CYS A 561 46.61 -37.29 -27.68
C CYS A 561 47.73 -36.33 -28.12
N HIS A 562 47.54 -35.60 -29.22
CA HIS A 562 48.50 -34.56 -29.61
C HIS A 562 48.43 -33.34 -28.67
N VAL A 563 49.58 -32.70 -28.44
CA VAL A 563 49.71 -31.47 -27.62
C VAL A 563 48.72 -30.38 -28.04
N GLN A 564 48.48 -30.23 -29.34
CA GLN A 564 47.52 -29.27 -29.85
C GLN A 564 46.08 -29.59 -29.44
N THR A 565 45.72 -30.88 -29.33
CA THR A 565 44.41 -31.33 -28.84
C THR A 565 44.23 -30.98 -27.36
N ALA A 566 45.26 -31.21 -26.53
CA ALA A 566 45.26 -30.81 -25.12
C ALA A 566 45.10 -29.28 -24.97
N LYS A 567 45.91 -28.50 -25.71
CA LYS A 567 45.82 -27.03 -25.71
C LYS A 567 44.46 -26.51 -26.15
N ASN A 568 43.89 -27.09 -27.21
CA ASN A 568 42.57 -26.70 -27.71
C ASN A 568 41.46 -27.07 -26.72
N GLY A 569 41.55 -28.22 -26.04
CA GLY A 569 40.58 -28.63 -25.05
C GLY A 569 40.57 -27.73 -23.81
N VAL A 570 41.75 -27.38 -23.27
CA VAL A 570 41.87 -26.39 -22.18
C VAL A 570 41.24 -25.05 -22.59
N ASN A 571 41.54 -24.57 -23.79
CA ASN A 571 41.03 -23.29 -24.26
C ASN A 571 39.52 -23.34 -24.54
N ARG A 572 38.98 -24.43 -25.11
CA ARG A 572 37.53 -24.61 -25.27
C ARG A 572 36.84 -24.58 -23.91
N TYR A 573 37.30 -25.39 -22.97
CA TYR A 573 36.70 -25.45 -21.63
C TYR A 573 36.78 -24.10 -20.91
N LYS A 574 37.91 -23.40 -21.03
CA LYS A 574 38.09 -22.06 -20.47
C LYS A 574 37.13 -21.04 -21.09
N ASN A 575 36.99 -21.02 -22.42
CA ASN A 575 36.13 -20.06 -23.11
C ASN A 575 34.64 -20.36 -22.90
N ASP A 576 34.28 -21.64 -22.76
CA ASP A 576 32.89 -22.04 -22.51
C ASP A 576 32.42 -21.76 -21.07
N ASN A 577 33.35 -21.59 -20.12
CA ASN A 577 33.05 -21.47 -18.68
C ASN A 577 33.58 -20.20 -17.98
N ILE A 578 34.50 -19.45 -18.58
CA ILE A 578 35.16 -18.30 -17.94
C ILE A 578 35.42 -17.19 -18.99
N GLU A 579 34.37 -16.46 -19.36
CA GLU A 579 34.49 -15.10 -19.89
C GLU A 579 33.72 -14.15 -18.96
N ASP A 580 34.36 -13.76 -17.86
CA ASP A 580 34.09 -12.51 -17.14
C ASP A 580 35.44 -11.90 -16.74
N ASN A 581 35.98 -11.12 -17.66
CA ASN A 581 36.86 -9.96 -17.42
C ASN A 581 37.23 -9.36 -18.78
N ILE A 582 36.22 -8.80 -19.47
CA ILE A 582 36.47 -7.77 -20.47
C ILE A 582 35.92 -6.48 -19.87
N PRO A 583 36.77 -5.51 -19.49
CA PRO A 583 36.29 -4.20 -19.08
C PRO A 583 35.68 -3.51 -20.31
N PHE A 584 34.45 -3.03 -20.18
CA PHE A 584 33.87 -2.07 -21.11
C PHE A 584 33.88 -0.68 -20.49
#